data_AF-A0A7J8JYI1-F1
#
_entry.id   AF-A0A7J8JYI1-F1
#
_cell.length_a   1.000
_cell.length_b   1.000
_cell.length_c   1.000
_cell.angle_alpha   90.00
_cell.angle_beta   90.00
_cell.angle_gamma   90.00
#
_symmetry.space_group_name_H-M   'P 1'
#
loop_
_entity.id
_entity.type
_entity.pdbx_description
1 polymer ?
#
loop_
_entity_poly.entity_id
_entity_poly.type
_entity_poly.pdbx_seq_one_letter_code
_entity_poly.pdbx_strand_id
1 'polypeptide(L)'
;MGGSKSVDSVKYSSLVALAFIIRPTAVIPWIPLLFRHFWQEQRKLDLILHQFLPVGFATLSWSLMIDRIFFGQWTLVQYNFLKFNVLQNLGTFYGSHPWHWYFSQGFPVVLGTHLPFFIHGCFLAPKRYQILLVTVLWTLLVYSMLSHKEFRFIYPVLPFCMVFCGYSLNHLKTWKKPALSFLFLSNMLLALYTGLVHQRGTLDVMTHIQELCYNNPNNSAASVFVMMPCHSTPLYR
;
A
#
# COMPACT_ATOMS: atom_id res chain seq x y z
N MET A 1 -30.34 -13.83 -18.96
CA MET A 1 -29.62 -13.72 -17.66
C MET A 1 -28.11 -13.41 -17.82
N GLY A 2 -27.67 -12.81 -18.94
CA GLY A 2 -26.24 -12.51 -19.22
C GLY A 2 -25.83 -11.04 -19.08
N GLY A 3 -26.77 -10.10 -18.97
CA GLY A 3 -26.47 -8.66 -18.94
C GLY A 3 -25.87 -8.15 -17.63
N SER A 4 -26.30 -8.68 -16.48
CA SER A 4 -25.81 -8.22 -15.16
C SER A 4 -24.33 -8.59 -14.93
N LYS A 5 -23.89 -9.77 -15.36
CA LYS A 5 -22.48 -10.19 -15.19
C LYS A 5 -21.51 -9.33 -15.99
N SER A 6 -21.89 -8.90 -17.20
CA SER A 6 -21.06 -8.06 -18.08
C SER A 6 -20.86 -6.65 -17.52
N VAL A 7 -21.95 -6.00 -17.09
CA VAL A 7 -21.89 -4.64 -16.52
C VAL A 7 -21.06 -4.59 -15.24
N ASP A 8 -21.16 -5.60 -14.38
CA ASP A 8 -20.36 -5.68 -13.16
C ASP A 8 -18.88 -5.96 -13.45
N SER A 9 -18.59 -6.71 -14.52
CA SER A 9 -17.21 -7.00 -14.96
C SER A 9 -16.51 -5.75 -15.50
N VAL A 10 -17.21 -4.93 -16.30
CA VAL A 10 -16.67 -3.66 -16.83
C VAL A 10 -16.36 -2.67 -15.71
N LYS A 11 -17.28 -2.51 -14.74
CA LYS A 11 -17.06 -1.65 -13.55
C LYS A 11 -15.88 -2.13 -12.71
N TYR A 12 -15.78 -3.44 -12.50
CA TYR A 12 -14.65 -4.03 -11.79
C TYR A 12 -13.32 -3.73 -12.49
N SER A 13 -13.27 -3.94 -13.81
CA SER A 13 -12.06 -3.75 -14.60
C SER A 13 -11.64 -2.28 -14.69
N SER A 14 -12.59 -1.35 -14.77
CA SER A 14 -12.29 0.08 -14.75
C SER A 14 -11.73 0.54 -13.41
N LEU A 15 -12.24 0.01 -12.28
CA LEU A 15 -11.70 0.29 -10.96
C LEU A 15 -10.27 -0.26 -10.79
N VAL A 16 -10.00 -1.45 -11.30
CA VAL A 16 -8.64 -2.04 -11.28
C VAL A 16 -7.68 -1.21 -12.14
N ALA A 17 -8.09 -0.80 -13.33
CA ALA A 17 -7.28 0.03 -14.22
C ALA A 17 -6.99 1.41 -13.60
N LEU A 18 -8.00 2.03 -12.96
CA LEU A 18 -7.82 3.29 -12.24
C LEU A 18 -6.85 3.13 -11.05
N ALA A 19 -6.97 2.04 -10.29
CA ALA A 19 -6.07 1.75 -9.18
C ALA A 19 -4.61 1.60 -9.65
N PHE A 20 -4.39 0.99 -10.83
CA PHE A 20 -3.07 0.86 -11.43
C PHE A 20 -2.48 2.22 -11.86
N ILE A 21 -3.29 3.10 -12.44
CA ILE A 21 -2.84 4.44 -12.84
C ILE A 21 -2.40 5.26 -11.63
N ILE A 22 -3.24 5.27 -10.58
CA ILE A 22 -2.93 5.99 -9.34
C ILE A 22 -1.70 5.38 -8.67
N ARG A 23 -1.60 4.04 -8.67
CA ARG A 23 -0.51 3.32 -8.03
C ARG A 23 -0.12 2.09 -8.85
N PRO A 24 1.00 2.13 -9.60
CA PRO A 24 1.42 1.00 -10.44
C PRO A 24 1.59 -0.30 -9.66
N THR A 25 2.00 -0.20 -8.39
CA THR A 25 2.20 -1.35 -7.52
C THR A 25 0.90 -2.05 -7.10
N ALA A 26 -0.28 -1.43 -7.32
CA ALA A 26 -1.57 -2.05 -7.06
C ALA A 26 -1.85 -3.25 -7.97
N VAL A 27 -1.16 -3.37 -9.11
CA VAL A 27 -1.31 -4.55 -10.00
C VAL A 27 -0.97 -5.86 -9.28
N ILE A 28 0.01 -5.83 -8.37
CA ILE A 28 0.54 -7.02 -7.70
C ILE A 28 -0.55 -7.78 -6.93
N PRO A 29 -1.30 -7.16 -5.98
CA PRO A 29 -2.41 -7.84 -5.31
C PRO A 29 -3.58 -8.17 -6.23
N TRP A 30 -3.77 -7.47 -7.35
CA TRP A 30 -4.87 -7.78 -8.27
C TRP A 30 -4.59 -8.99 -9.17
N ILE A 31 -3.31 -9.38 -9.40
CA ILE A 31 -2.95 -10.51 -10.27
C ILE A 31 -3.67 -11.82 -9.91
N PRO A 32 -3.65 -12.33 -8.67
CA PRO A 32 -4.31 -13.60 -8.34
C PRO A 32 -5.83 -13.56 -8.53
N LEU A 33 -6.44 -12.39 -8.28
CA LEU A 33 -7.88 -12.17 -8.44
C LEU A 33 -8.28 -12.13 -9.92
N LEU A 34 -7.51 -11.42 -10.74
CA LEU A 34 -7.68 -11.37 -12.19
C LEU A 34 -7.45 -12.74 -12.82
N PHE A 35 -6.43 -13.47 -12.36
CA PHE A 35 -6.13 -14.82 -12.84
C PHE A 35 -7.28 -15.80 -12.53
N ARG A 36 -7.86 -15.72 -11.32
CA ARG A 36 -9.05 -16.52 -10.99
C ARG A 36 -10.24 -16.17 -11.87
N HIS A 37 -10.50 -14.88 -12.09
CA HIS A 37 -11.59 -14.44 -12.97
C HIS A 37 -11.40 -14.97 -14.40
N PHE A 38 -10.18 -14.87 -14.92
CA PHE A 38 -9.81 -15.40 -16.22
C PHE A 38 -9.96 -16.92 -16.32
N TRP A 39 -9.64 -17.67 -15.26
CA TRP A 39 -9.79 -19.13 -15.23
C TRP A 39 -11.26 -19.59 -15.21
N GLN A 40 -12.13 -18.81 -14.57
CA GLN A 40 -13.55 -19.14 -14.45
C GLN A 40 -14.34 -18.81 -15.72
N GLU A 41 -13.84 -17.91 -16.57
CA GLU A 41 -14.52 -17.49 -17.79
C GLU A 41 -14.27 -18.48 -18.94
N GLN A 42 -15.35 -18.92 -19.58
CA GLN A 42 -15.27 -19.87 -20.70
C GLN A 42 -14.77 -19.20 -21.98
N ARG A 43 -15.10 -17.91 -22.19
CA ARG A 43 -14.73 -17.12 -23.37
C ARG A 43 -13.57 -16.16 -23.08
N LYS A 44 -12.38 -16.74 -22.95
CA LYS A 44 -11.13 -16.03 -22.55
C LYS A 44 -10.73 -14.89 -23.50
N LEU A 45 -10.83 -15.12 -24.81
CA LEU A 45 -10.41 -14.14 -25.81
C LEU A 45 -11.34 -12.93 -25.87
N ASP A 46 -12.64 -13.15 -25.77
CA ASP A 46 -13.63 -12.07 -25.77
C ASP A 46 -13.49 -11.18 -24.53
N LEU A 47 -13.21 -11.76 -23.37
CA LEU A 47 -12.97 -11.01 -22.14
C LEU A 47 -11.74 -10.09 -22.27
N ILE A 48 -10.64 -10.60 -22.85
CA ILE A 48 -9.44 -9.79 -23.06
C ILE A 48 -9.68 -8.70 -24.09
N LEU A 49 -10.20 -9.06 -25.26
CA LEU A 49 -10.33 -8.15 -26.40
C LEU A 49 -11.41 -7.09 -26.22
N HIS A 50 -12.55 -7.44 -25.61
CA HIS A 50 -13.67 -6.51 -25.47
C HIS A 50 -13.71 -5.80 -24.12
N GLN A 51 -12.98 -6.28 -23.11
CA GLN A 51 -13.06 -5.69 -21.76
C GLN A 51 -11.72 -5.17 -21.27
N PHE A 52 -10.69 -6.01 -21.17
CA PHE A 52 -9.41 -5.58 -20.62
C PHE A 52 -8.66 -4.62 -21.55
N LEU A 53 -8.62 -4.93 -22.85
CA LEU A 53 -7.87 -4.14 -23.83
C LEU A 53 -8.47 -2.75 -24.05
N PRO A 54 -9.80 -2.58 -24.23
CA PRO A 54 -10.40 -1.26 -24.42
C PRO A 54 -10.31 -0.41 -23.15
N VAL A 55 -10.57 -1.00 -21.98
CA VAL A 55 -10.46 -0.29 -20.69
C VAL A 55 -9.01 0.09 -20.42
N GLY A 56 -8.06 -0.81 -20.65
CA GLY A 56 -6.62 -0.53 -20.51
C GLY A 56 -6.15 0.57 -21.46
N PHE A 57 -6.53 0.53 -22.73
CA PHE A 57 -6.16 1.54 -23.70
C PHE A 57 -6.77 2.91 -23.38
N ALA A 58 -8.06 2.96 -23.03
CA ALA A 58 -8.74 4.20 -22.67
C ALA A 58 -8.09 4.84 -21.43
N THR A 59 -7.81 4.04 -20.40
CA THR A 59 -7.23 4.52 -19.15
C THR A 59 -5.77 4.94 -19.31
N LEU A 60 -4.95 4.20 -20.06
CA LEU A 60 -3.57 4.60 -20.38
C LEU A 60 -3.51 5.87 -21.24
N SER A 61 -4.39 5.98 -22.25
CA SER A 61 -4.48 7.20 -23.06
C SER A 61 -4.85 8.41 -22.21
N TRP A 62 -5.79 8.24 -21.28
CA TRP A 62 -6.14 9.27 -20.30
C TRP A 62 -4.96 9.65 -19.41
N SER A 63 -4.19 8.68 -18.89
CA SER A 63 -2.97 8.95 -18.10
C SER A 63 -1.94 9.74 -18.92
N LEU A 64 -1.67 9.33 -20.16
CA LEU A 64 -0.70 10.00 -21.02
C LEU A 64 -1.09 11.45 -21.32
N MET A 65 -2.38 11.74 -21.48
CA MET A 65 -2.88 13.11 -21.68
C MET A 65 -2.66 13.96 -20.43
N ILE A 66 -2.97 13.41 -19.25
CA ILE A 66 -2.70 14.09 -17.97
C ILE A 66 -1.21 14.35 -17.81
N ASP A 67 -0.38 13.33 -17.99
CA ASP A 67 1.08 13.43 -17.84
C ASP A 67 1.65 14.47 -18.82
N ARG A 68 1.14 14.53 -20.06
CA ARG A 68 1.51 15.55 -21.04
C ARG A 68 1.16 16.97 -20.60
N ILE A 69 0.00 17.18 -19.99
CA ILE A 69 -0.46 18.49 -19.50
C ILE A 69 0.44 18.98 -18.35
N PHE A 70 0.76 18.10 -17.39
CA PHE A 70 1.52 18.49 -16.20
C PHE A 70 3.03 18.60 -16.45
N PHE A 71 3.62 17.65 -17.19
CA PHE A 71 5.07 17.60 -17.40
C PHE A 71 5.54 18.33 -18.65
N GLY A 72 4.62 18.76 -19.53
CA GLY A 72 4.98 19.47 -20.76
C GLY A 72 5.79 18.61 -21.77
N GLN A 73 5.82 17.29 -21.58
CA GLN A 73 6.47 16.28 -22.44
C GLN A 73 5.65 14.99 -22.43
N TRP A 74 5.78 14.16 -23.48
CA TRP A 74 5.14 12.84 -23.49
C TRP A 74 5.92 11.92 -22.57
N THR A 75 5.41 11.73 -21.35
CA THR A 75 6.01 10.87 -20.34
C THR A 75 5.00 9.81 -19.91
N LEU A 76 5.47 8.56 -19.83
CA LEU A 76 4.67 7.46 -19.29
C LEU A 76 5.15 7.21 -17.86
N VAL A 77 4.41 7.76 -16.89
CA VAL A 77 4.80 7.74 -15.48
C VAL A 77 4.98 6.32 -14.95
N GLN A 78 4.13 5.38 -15.38
CA GLN A 78 4.20 3.99 -14.94
C GLN A 78 5.48 3.28 -15.44
N TYR A 79 5.95 3.58 -16.65
CA TYR A 79 7.21 3.06 -17.17
C TYR A 79 8.40 3.68 -16.45
N ASN A 80 8.38 4.99 -16.21
CA ASN A 80 9.42 5.67 -15.45
C ASN A 80 9.52 5.13 -14.02
N PHE A 81 8.38 4.83 -13.38
CA PHE A 81 8.33 4.16 -12.10
C PHE A 81 9.04 2.80 -12.14
N LEU A 82 8.74 1.95 -13.13
CA LEU A 82 9.36 0.64 -13.29
C LEU A 82 10.88 0.76 -13.52
N LYS A 83 11.28 1.68 -14.40
CA LYS A 83 12.69 1.96 -14.69
C LYS A 83 13.45 2.38 -13.44
N PHE A 84 12.90 3.31 -12.68
CA PHE A 84 13.55 3.86 -11.49
C PHE A 84 13.59 2.87 -10.32
N ASN A 85 12.45 2.22 -10.02
CA ASN A 85 12.30 1.40 -8.82
C ASN A 85 12.80 -0.03 -8.99
N VAL A 86 12.63 -0.62 -10.19
CA VAL A 86 12.95 -2.03 -10.44
C VAL A 86 14.26 -2.18 -11.22
N LEU A 87 14.43 -1.43 -12.32
CA LEU A 87 15.62 -1.60 -13.17
C LEU A 87 16.85 -0.90 -12.60
N GLN A 88 16.69 0.31 -12.08
CA GLN A 88 17.80 1.11 -11.53
C GLN A 88 18.07 0.85 -10.04
N ASN A 89 17.17 0.11 -9.35
CA ASN A 89 17.30 -0.28 -7.93
C ASN A 89 17.67 0.86 -6.96
N LEU A 90 17.36 2.12 -7.29
CA LEU A 90 17.74 3.27 -6.47
C LEU A 90 17.14 3.25 -5.05
N GLY A 91 16.12 2.42 -4.81
CA GLY A 91 15.60 2.14 -3.48
C GLY A 91 16.65 1.61 -2.49
N THR A 92 17.74 0.98 -2.96
CA THR A 92 18.81 0.50 -2.05
C THR A 92 19.52 1.63 -1.31
N PHE A 93 19.49 2.86 -1.83
CA PHE A 93 20.02 4.04 -1.13
C PHE A 93 19.28 4.32 0.20
N TYR A 94 18.02 3.90 0.32
CA TYR A 94 17.21 4.04 1.53
C TYR A 94 17.31 2.82 2.45
N GLY A 95 18.27 1.94 2.20
CA GLY A 95 18.49 0.71 2.95
C GLY A 95 17.89 -0.52 2.27
N SER A 96 18.52 -1.65 2.54
CA SER A 96 18.10 -2.97 2.07
C SER A 96 17.75 -3.87 3.24
N HIS A 97 16.70 -4.66 3.07
CA HIS A 97 16.30 -5.66 4.06
C HIS A 97 16.40 -7.07 3.48
N PRO A 98 16.72 -8.09 4.29
CA PRO A 98 16.73 -9.48 3.83
C PRO A 98 15.37 -9.92 3.24
N TRP A 99 15.36 -10.93 2.37
CA TRP A 99 14.15 -11.38 1.67
C TRP A 99 12.98 -11.74 2.61
N HIS A 100 13.27 -12.38 3.74
CA HIS A 100 12.27 -12.79 4.72
C HIS A 100 11.67 -11.65 5.56
N TRP A 101 12.16 -10.41 5.42
CA TRP A 101 11.78 -9.29 6.30
C TRP A 101 10.28 -9.03 6.33
N TYR A 102 9.59 -9.16 5.19
CA TYR A 102 8.13 -9.01 5.17
C TYR A 102 7.42 -10.11 5.97
N PHE A 103 7.93 -11.34 6.00
CA PHE A 103 7.32 -12.43 6.76
C PHE A 103 7.65 -12.34 8.26
N SER A 104 8.88 -11.95 8.60
CA SER A 104 9.36 -11.93 9.99
C SER A 104 9.02 -10.65 10.74
N GLN A 105 9.03 -9.49 10.09
CA GLN A 105 8.87 -8.17 10.73
C GLN A 105 7.77 -7.34 10.05
N GLY A 106 7.85 -7.17 8.73
CA GLY A 106 6.96 -6.28 7.97
C GLY A 106 5.48 -6.56 8.21
N PHE A 107 5.06 -7.80 7.94
CA PHE A 107 3.68 -8.24 8.06
C PHE A 107 3.19 -8.32 9.52
N PRO A 108 3.95 -8.89 10.48
CA PRO A 108 3.59 -8.83 11.90
C PRO A 108 3.39 -7.41 12.43
N VAL A 109 4.27 -6.46 12.09
CA VAL A 109 4.17 -5.07 12.54
C VAL A 109 2.95 -4.37 11.94
N VAL A 110 2.69 -4.59 10.64
CA VAL A 110 1.54 -3.96 9.94
C VAL A 110 0.19 -4.50 10.45
N LEU A 111 0.12 -5.78 10.83
CA LEU A 111 -1.06 -6.32 11.49
C LEU A 111 -1.15 -5.96 12.98
N GLY A 112 -0.01 -5.76 13.64
CA GLY A 112 0.07 -5.44 15.05
C GLY A 112 -0.73 -6.41 15.90
N THR A 113 -1.65 -5.86 16.71
CA THR A 113 -2.51 -6.64 17.61
C THR A 113 -3.55 -7.49 16.89
N HIS A 114 -3.78 -7.27 15.59
CA HIS A 114 -4.68 -8.10 14.78
C HIS A 114 -4.04 -9.41 14.30
N LEU A 115 -2.71 -9.57 14.39
CA LEU A 115 -1.99 -10.75 13.93
C LEU A 115 -2.55 -12.09 14.48
N PRO A 116 -2.76 -12.29 15.79
CA PRO A 116 -3.32 -13.55 16.30
C PRO A 116 -4.73 -13.82 15.77
N PHE A 117 -5.55 -12.78 15.58
CA PHE A 117 -6.89 -12.91 15.01
C PHE A 117 -6.85 -13.26 13.54
N PHE A 118 -5.88 -12.73 12.79
CA PHE A 118 -5.65 -13.10 11.40
C PHE A 118 -5.27 -14.58 11.26
N ILE A 119 -4.30 -15.05 12.06
CA ILE A 119 -3.84 -16.44 12.04
C ILE A 119 -5.00 -17.38 12.39
N HIS A 120 -5.72 -17.12 13.48
CA HIS A 120 -6.90 -17.89 13.86
C HIS A 120 -7.96 -17.86 12.73
N GLY A 121 -8.23 -16.69 12.16
CA GLY A 121 -9.17 -16.50 11.05
C GLY A 121 -8.80 -17.30 9.79
N CYS A 122 -7.51 -17.47 9.49
CA CYS A 122 -7.06 -18.25 8.33
C CYS A 122 -7.45 -19.73 8.43
N PHE A 123 -7.47 -20.30 9.64
CA PHE A 123 -7.89 -21.69 9.86
C PHE A 123 -9.42 -21.86 9.84
N LEU A 124 -10.17 -20.83 10.22
CA LEU A 124 -11.64 -20.88 10.31
C LEU A 124 -12.34 -20.48 9.01
N ALA A 125 -11.71 -19.66 8.18
CA ALA A 125 -12.34 -19.11 7.00
C ALA A 125 -12.74 -20.19 5.97
N PRO A 126 -13.94 -20.10 5.37
CA PRO A 126 -14.36 -21.03 4.32
C PRO A 126 -13.39 -21.05 3.13
N LYS A 127 -13.26 -22.20 2.45
CA LYS A 127 -12.39 -22.38 1.27
C LYS A 127 -12.60 -21.33 0.17
N ARG A 128 -13.81 -20.76 0.07
CA ARG A 128 -14.12 -19.66 -0.87
C ARG A 128 -13.21 -18.44 -0.69
N TYR A 129 -12.83 -18.11 0.54
CA TYR A 129 -12.01 -16.93 0.86
C TYR A 129 -10.51 -17.19 0.78
N GLN A 130 -10.07 -18.44 0.55
CA GLN A 130 -8.65 -18.76 0.39
C GLN A 130 -8.00 -18.00 -0.76
N ILE A 131 -8.75 -17.55 -1.77
CA ILE A 131 -8.20 -16.68 -2.81
C ILE A 131 -7.65 -15.36 -2.26
N LEU A 132 -8.26 -14.82 -1.20
CA LEU A 132 -7.77 -13.62 -0.53
C LEU A 132 -6.47 -13.90 0.23
N LEU A 133 -6.37 -15.07 0.86
CA LEU A 133 -5.13 -15.51 1.52
C LEU A 133 -4.00 -15.71 0.49
N VAL A 134 -4.30 -16.36 -0.64
CA VAL A 134 -3.35 -16.48 -1.76
C VAL A 134 -2.91 -15.11 -2.25
N THR A 135 -3.83 -14.15 -2.32
CA THR A 135 -3.52 -12.77 -2.72
C THR A 135 -2.57 -12.08 -1.73
N VAL A 136 -2.80 -12.24 -0.43
CA VAL A 136 -1.90 -11.74 0.64
C VAL A 136 -0.51 -12.36 0.49
N LEU A 137 -0.42 -13.70 0.43
CA LEU A 137 0.84 -14.43 0.35
C LEU A 137 1.61 -14.12 -0.93
N TRP A 138 0.92 -14.06 -2.07
CA TRP A 138 1.49 -13.66 -3.36
C TRP A 138 2.13 -12.27 -3.28
N THR A 139 1.40 -11.30 -2.71
CA THR A 139 1.88 -9.93 -2.61
C THR A 139 3.11 -9.82 -1.70
N LEU A 140 3.10 -10.53 -0.57
CA LEU A 140 4.26 -10.59 0.33
C LEU A 140 5.47 -11.21 -0.37
N LEU A 141 5.28 -12.30 -1.11
CA LEU A 141 6.35 -12.98 -1.82
C LEU A 141 6.97 -12.09 -2.91
N VAL A 142 6.14 -11.44 -3.74
CA VAL A 142 6.62 -10.54 -4.80
C VAL A 142 7.42 -9.38 -4.20
N TYR A 143 6.91 -8.72 -3.16
CA TYR A 143 7.66 -7.62 -2.52
C TYR A 143 8.88 -8.11 -1.73
N SER A 144 8.90 -9.35 -1.24
CA SER A 144 10.06 -9.96 -0.59
C SER A 144 11.25 -10.11 -1.51
N MET A 145 11.03 -10.27 -2.82
CA MET A 145 12.09 -10.36 -3.83
C MET A 145 12.75 -9.01 -4.13
N LEU A 146 12.14 -7.89 -3.74
CA LEU A 146 12.74 -6.56 -3.93
C LEU A 146 13.75 -6.27 -2.82
N SER A 147 14.91 -5.70 -3.18
CA SER A 147 15.97 -5.35 -2.22
C SER A 147 15.52 -4.30 -1.20
N HIS A 148 14.82 -3.26 -1.69
CA HIS A 148 14.24 -2.22 -0.86
C HIS A 148 12.83 -2.60 -0.39
N LYS A 149 12.56 -2.41 0.90
CA LYS A 149 11.32 -2.84 1.53
C LYS A 149 10.82 -1.75 2.47
N GLU A 150 9.52 -1.48 2.41
CA GLU A 150 8.85 -0.52 3.29
C GLU A 150 7.47 -1.06 3.70
N PHE A 151 6.98 -0.65 4.87
CA PHE A 151 5.68 -1.06 5.38
C PHE A 151 4.52 -0.61 4.46
N ARG A 152 4.63 0.56 3.84
CA ARG A 152 3.57 1.12 2.98
C ARG A 152 3.28 0.31 1.71
N PHE A 153 4.19 -0.55 1.27
CA PHE A 153 3.99 -1.37 0.07
C PHE A 153 2.98 -2.50 0.30
N ILE A 154 2.86 -3.00 1.54
CA ILE A 154 1.94 -4.09 1.89
C ILE A 154 0.57 -3.60 2.41
N TYR A 155 0.36 -2.29 2.54
CA TYR A 155 -0.95 -1.74 2.95
C TYR A 155 -2.13 -2.18 2.07
N PRO A 156 -2.00 -2.34 0.74
CA PRO A 156 -3.12 -2.82 -0.09
C PRO A 156 -3.66 -4.20 0.30
N VAL A 157 -2.91 -5.04 1.03
CA VAL A 157 -3.39 -6.36 1.48
C VAL A 157 -4.07 -6.34 2.84
N LEU A 158 -4.00 -5.23 3.60
CA LEU A 158 -4.65 -5.09 4.90
C LEU A 158 -6.16 -5.39 4.87
N PRO A 159 -6.96 -4.85 3.92
CA PRO A 159 -8.38 -5.14 3.86
C PRO A 159 -8.68 -6.65 3.73
N PHE A 160 -7.85 -7.39 2.98
CA PHE A 160 -7.98 -8.83 2.84
C PHE A 160 -7.69 -9.55 4.18
N CYS A 161 -6.68 -9.10 4.91
CA CYS A 161 -6.39 -9.63 6.24
C CYS A 161 -7.54 -9.37 7.22
N MET A 162 -8.16 -8.18 7.16
CA MET A 162 -9.28 -7.83 8.04
C MET A 162 -10.51 -8.72 7.85
N VAL A 163 -10.73 -9.28 6.65
CA VAL A 163 -11.78 -10.28 6.42
C VAL A 163 -11.56 -11.51 7.31
N PHE A 164 -10.32 -12.03 7.38
CA PHE A 164 -9.98 -13.18 8.24
C PHE A 164 -10.09 -12.82 9.72
N CYS A 165 -9.63 -11.64 10.12
CA CYS A 165 -9.83 -11.14 11.49
C CYS A 165 -11.32 -11.12 11.86
N GLY A 166 -12.19 -10.66 10.95
CA GLY A 166 -13.63 -10.65 11.14
C GLY A 166 -14.22 -12.05 11.39
N TYR A 167 -13.77 -13.05 10.64
CA TYR A 167 -14.15 -14.46 10.87
C TYR A 167 -13.75 -14.96 12.26
N SER A 168 -12.51 -14.66 12.68
CA SER A 168 -12.01 -15.01 14.02
C SER A 168 -12.86 -14.38 15.13
N LEU A 169 -13.11 -13.06 15.06
CA LEU A 169 -13.93 -12.36 16.07
C LEU A 169 -15.38 -12.85 16.10
N ASN A 170 -15.96 -13.22 14.96
CA ASN A 170 -17.33 -13.73 14.93
C ASN A 170 -17.44 -15.10 15.62
N HIS A 171 -16.39 -15.92 15.57
CA HIS A 171 -16.37 -17.22 16.23
C HIS A 171 -16.17 -17.13 17.75
N LEU A 172 -15.49 -16.08 18.23
CA LEU A 172 -15.22 -15.83 19.65
C LEU A 172 -16.47 -15.31 20.39
N LYS A 173 -17.55 -16.10 20.49
CA LYS A 173 -18.85 -15.66 21.06
C LYS A 173 -18.72 -14.89 22.38
N THR A 174 -18.19 -15.52 23.43
CA THR A 174 -18.06 -14.92 24.78
C THR A 174 -16.96 -13.86 24.85
N TRP A 175 -15.86 -14.05 24.11
CA TRP A 175 -14.68 -13.19 24.16
C TRP A 175 -14.68 -12.05 23.13
N LYS A 176 -15.73 -11.91 22.32
CA LYS A 176 -15.81 -10.90 21.25
C LYS A 176 -15.71 -9.48 21.78
N LYS A 177 -16.49 -9.13 22.80
CA LYS A 177 -16.50 -7.78 23.40
C LYS A 177 -15.15 -7.40 24.02
N PRO A 178 -14.54 -8.23 24.90
CA PRO A 178 -13.23 -7.90 25.45
C PRO A 178 -12.14 -7.89 24.37
N ALA A 179 -12.17 -8.79 23.38
CA ALA A 179 -11.23 -8.77 22.26
C ALA A 179 -11.33 -7.48 21.43
N LEU A 180 -12.54 -7.03 21.13
CA LEU A 180 -12.75 -5.78 20.38
C LEU A 180 -12.30 -4.56 21.18
N SER A 181 -12.60 -4.53 22.49
CA SER A 181 -12.13 -3.48 23.40
C SER A 181 -10.60 -3.42 23.45
N PHE A 182 -9.95 -4.58 23.59
CA PHE A 182 -8.49 -4.69 23.57
C PHE A 182 -7.89 -4.21 22.25
N LEU A 183 -8.44 -4.65 21.11
CA LEU A 183 -8.00 -4.20 19.79
C LEU A 183 -8.15 -2.69 19.62
N PHE A 184 -9.29 -2.12 20.02
CA PHE A 184 -9.51 -0.69 19.93
C PHE A 184 -8.53 0.09 20.82
N LEU A 185 -8.42 -0.28 22.10
CA LEU A 185 -7.58 0.43 23.05
C LEU A 185 -6.09 0.36 22.67
N SER A 186 -5.61 -0.82 22.28
CA SER A 186 -4.21 -0.99 21.86
C SER A 186 -3.87 -0.17 20.62
N ASN A 187 -4.72 -0.18 19.59
CA ASN A 187 -4.50 0.62 18.39
C ASN A 187 -4.65 2.13 18.67
N MET A 188 -5.59 2.53 19.53
CA MET A 188 -5.77 3.93 19.91
C MET A 188 -4.55 4.47 20.65
N LEU A 189 -4.04 3.73 21.64
CA LEU A 189 -2.84 4.12 22.38
C LEU A 189 -1.62 4.25 21.45
N LEU A 190 -1.43 3.28 20.55
CA LEU A 190 -0.34 3.32 19.58
C LEU A 190 -0.49 4.52 18.63
N ALA A 191 -1.70 4.76 18.11
CA ALA A 191 -1.98 5.87 17.21
C ALA A 191 -1.69 7.23 17.87
N LEU A 192 -2.16 7.42 19.12
CA LEU A 192 -1.90 8.64 19.89
C LEU A 192 -0.40 8.84 20.13
N TYR A 193 0.32 7.80 20.55
CA TYR A 193 1.76 7.89 20.73
C TYR A 193 2.49 8.23 19.43
N THR A 194 2.19 7.51 18.34
CA THR A 194 2.88 7.73 17.06
C THR A 194 2.55 9.09 16.46
N GLY A 195 1.31 9.56 16.59
CA GLY A 195 0.87 10.82 16.00
C GLY A 195 1.27 12.04 16.81
N LEU A 196 1.19 11.99 18.14
CA LEU A 196 1.41 13.16 19.00
C LEU A 196 2.85 13.29 19.50
N VAL A 197 3.59 12.19 19.60
CA VAL A 197 4.95 12.18 20.17
C VAL A 197 5.97 11.80 19.11
N HIS A 198 5.88 10.59 18.53
CA HIS A 198 6.93 10.06 17.66
C HIS A 198 7.09 10.86 16.35
N GLN A 199 5.98 11.13 15.65
CA GLN A 199 6.03 11.86 14.38
C GLN A 199 6.19 13.38 14.57
N ARG A 200 5.75 13.91 15.72
CA ARG A 200 5.77 15.34 16.02
C ARG A 200 7.18 15.89 16.25
N GLY A 201 8.12 15.08 16.76
CA GLY A 201 9.45 15.55 17.12
C GLY A 201 10.21 16.26 15.98
N THR A 202 10.05 15.80 14.74
CA THR A 202 10.68 16.46 13.57
C THR A 202 10.13 17.88 13.31
N LEU A 203 8.86 18.12 13.62
CA LEU A 203 8.22 19.43 13.50
C LEU A 203 8.63 20.34 14.66
N ASP A 204 8.65 19.82 15.88
CA ASP A 204 9.03 20.61 17.07
C ASP A 204 10.48 21.12 16.97
N VAL A 205 11.38 20.31 16.41
CA VAL A 205 12.78 20.73 16.13
C VAL A 205 12.82 21.90 15.15
N MET A 206 12.00 21.86 14.08
CA MET A 206 11.97 22.92 13.09
C MET A 206 11.39 24.22 13.66
N THR A 207 10.34 24.15 14.49
CA THR A 207 9.82 25.32 15.18
C THR A 207 10.86 25.94 16.13
N HIS A 208 11.63 25.11 16.83
CA HIS A 208 12.68 25.60 17.73
C HIS A 208 13.83 26.29 16.95
N ILE A 209 14.26 25.71 15.83
CA ILE A 209 15.26 26.33 14.95
C ILE A 209 14.76 27.69 14.43
N GLN A 210 13.50 27.76 14.03
CA GLN A 210 12.90 29.01 13.53
C GLN A 210 12.90 30.12 14.59
N GLU A 211 12.55 29.80 15.85
CA GLU A 211 12.60 30.75 16.97
C GLU A 211 14.02 31.24 17.26
N LEU A 212 15.01 30.34 17.21
CA LEU A 212 16.43 30.70 17.39
C LEU A 212 16.92 31.63 16.27
N CYS A 213 16.50 31.41 15.03
CA CYS A 213 16.86 32.28 13.91
C CYS A 213 16.20 33.66 14.01
N TYR A 214 14.92 33.75 14.42
CA TYR A 214 14.20 35.01 14.53
C TYR A 214 14.74 35.91 15.65
N ASN A 215 15.11 35.31 16.80
CA ASN A 215 15.56 36.05 17.98
C ASN A 215 17.04 36.46 17.93
N ASN A 216 17.79 36.12 16.87
CA ASN A 216 19.21 36.41 16.78
C ASN A 216 19.45 37.74 16.03
N PRO A 217 19.89 38.82 16.71
CA PRO A 217 20.01 40.15 16.10
C PRO A 217 21.14 40.26 15.07
N ASN A 218 22.08 39.30 15.05
CA ASN A 218 23.06 39.17 13.98
C ASN A 218 22.49 38.33 12.83
N ASN A 219 21.79 38.99 11.90
CA ASN A 219 21.22 38.42 10.66
C ASN A 219 22.25 37.79 9.69
N SER A 220 23.52 37.69 10.09
CA SER A 220 24.62 37.17 9.29
C SER A 220 24.87 35.69 9.56
N ALA A 221 24.27 34.85 8.71
CA ALA A 221 24.70 33.47 8.40
C ALA A 221 24.70 32.45 9.56
N ALA A 222 23.57 32.30 10.27
CA ALA A 222 23.35 31.10 11.07
C ALA A 222 23.23 29.86 10.14
N SER A 223 24.25 29.01 10.10
CA SER A 223 24.22 27.75 9.37
C SER A 223 23.83 26.60 10.30
N VAL A 224 22.68 25.97 10.06
CA VAL A 224 22.27 24.76 10.78
C VAL A 224 22.75 23.55 10.01
N PHE A 225 23.61 22.74 10.64
CA PHE A 225 24.05 21.48 10.06
C PHE A 225 23.17 20.33 10.55
N VAL A 226 22.42 19.74 9.62
CA VAL A 226 21.51 18.63 9.88
C VAL A 226 22.22 17.32 9.51
N MET A 227 22.57 16.50 10.51
CA MET A 227 23.27 15.21 10.31
C MET A 227 22.38 14.08 9.76
N MET A 228 21.10 14.35 9.51
CA MET A 228 20.13 13.41 8.95
C MET A 228 19.84 13.72 7.48
N PRO A 229 19.24 12.78 6.72
CA PRO A 229 18.88 13.03 5.34
C PRO A 229 17.97 14.26 5.16
N CYS A 230 18.08 14.91 4.00
CA CYS A 230 17.38 16.17 3.68
C CYS A 230 15.83 16.11 3.75
N HIS A 231 15.25 14.93 3.83
CA HIS A 231 13.79 14.71 3.92
C HIS A 231 13.29 14.46 5.34
N SER A 232 14.20 14.37 6.34
CA SER A 232 13.84 14.08 7.73
C SER A 232 13.30 15.29 8.49
N THR A 233 13.57 16.52 8.00
CA THR A 233 13.07 17.77 8.58
C THR A 233 12.30 18.54 7.50
N PRO A 234 10.96 18.47 7.47
CA PRO A 234 10.17 19.25 6.52
C PRO A 234 10.26 20.74 6.87
N LEU A 235 10.01 21.63 5.89
CA LEU A 235 9.91 23.09 6.06
C LEU A 235 11.24 23.88 6.18
N TYR A 236 12.35 23.37 5.62
CA TYR A 236 13.57 24.17 5.47
C TYR A 236 13.44 25.15 4.29
N ARG A 237 12.72 26.26 4.49
CA ARG A 237 12.80 27.45 3.63
C ARG A 237 12.74 28.71 4.47
#